data_AF-A0A3D8PM42-F1
#
_entry.id   AF-A0A3D8PM42-F1
#
_cell.length_a   1.000
_cell.length_b   1.000
_cell.length_c   1.000
_cell.angle_alpha   90.00
_cell.angle_beta   90.00
_cell.angle_gamma   90.00
#
_symmetry.space_group_name_H-M   'P 1'
#
loop_
_entity.id
_entity.type
_entity.pdbx_description
1 polymer ?
#
loop_
_entity_poly.entity_id
_entity_poly.type
_entity_poly.pdbx_seq_one_letter_code
_entity_poly.pdbx_strand_id
1 'polypeptide(L)'
;MDGLNKRTVVLNAIHKERERQIAKWGKQVHDYPYWYAILGEEFGEVGQAIQKGSAAHKSTDASDLYTELIQVAAVATAIAEQVLEDRGAADE
;
A
#
# COMPACT_ATOMS: atom_id res chain seq x y z
N MET A 1 3.67 -23.84 9.99
CA MET A 1 2.67 -22.84 9.60
C MET A 1 1.61 -23.54 8.75
N ASP A 2 0.91 -24.51 9.36
CA ASP A 2 -0.13 -25.28 8.67
C ASP A 2 -1.45 -24.48 8.65
N GLY A 3 -2.07 -24.36 7.48
CA GLY A 3 -3.53 -24.17 7.37
C GLY A 3 -4.08 -22.79 7.00
N LEU A 4 -3.29 -21.70 6.92
CA LEU A 4 -3.83 -20.43 6.40
C LEU A 4 -3.97 -20.48 4.88
N ASN A 5 -5.16 -20.14 4.37
CA ASN A 5 -5.33 -19.97 2.93
C ASN A 5 -4.54 -18.74 2.42
N LYS A 6 -4.22 -18.73 1.12
CA LYS A 6 -3.42 -17.66 0.49
C LYS A 6 -4.00 -16.26 0.73
N ARG A 7 -5.33 -16.12 0.73
CA ARG A 7 -6.01 -14.84 0.98
C ARG A 7 -5.68 -14.32 2.38
N THR A 8 -5.77 -15.15 3.40
CA THR A 8 -5.44 -14.75 4.78
C THR A 8 -3.97 -14.36 4.92
N VAL A 9 -3.07 -15.08 4.24
CA VAL A 9 -1.63 -14.71 4.23
C VAL A 9 -1.42 -13.32 3.64
N VAL A 10 -2.05 -13.01 2.50
CA VAL A 10 -1.95 -11.70 1.84
C VAL A 10 -2.53 -10.59 2.71
N LEU A 11 -3.73 -10.78 3.29
CA LEU A 11 -4.35 -9.79 4.17
C LEU A 11 -3.49 -9.51 5.41
N ASN A 12 -2.86 -10.53 6.00
CA ASN A 12 -1.93 -10.36 7.10
C ASN A 12 -0.66 -9.59 6.70
N ALA A 13 -0.19 -9.76 5.46
CA ALA A 13 0.95 -9.01 4.95
C ALA A 13 0.59 -7.51 4.75
N ILE A 14 -0.60 -7.21 4.22
CA ILE A 14 -1.10 -5.83 4.12
C ILE A 14 -1.20 -5.18 5.49
N HIS A 15 -1.74 -5.90 6.48
CA HIS A 15 -1.84 -5.39 7.85
C HIS A 15 -0.46 -5.08 8.44
N LYS A 16 0.50 -6.00 8.34
CA LYS A 16 1.87 -5.78 8.83
C LYS A 16 2.57 -4.61 8.14
N GLU A 17 2.36 -4.47 6.84
CA GLU A 17 2.91 -3.33 6.11
C GLU A 17 2.28 -2.03 6.60
N ARG A 18 0.95 -1.98 6.76
CA ARG A 18 0.25 -0.82 7.32
C ARG A 18 0.80 -0.45 8.70
N GLU A 19 1.02 -1.42 9.60
CA GLU A 19 1.65 -1.21 10.91
C GLU A 19 3.06 -0.62 10.77
N ARG A 20 3.89 -1.14 9.84
CA ARG A 20 5.22 -0.61 9.55
C ARG A 20 5.17 0.85 9.08
N GLN A 21 4.22 1.20 8.21
CA GLN A 21 4.03 2.56 7.72
C GLN A 21 3.64 3.52 8.86
N ILE A 22 2.73 3.09 9.76
CA ILE A 22 2.40 3.86 10.98
C ILE A 22 3.62 4.02 11.87
N ALA A 23 4.41 2.97 12.09
CA ALA A 23 5.62 3.06 12.90
C ALA A 23 6.66 4.01 12.30
N LYS A 24 6.76 4.05 10.96
CA LYS A 24 7.74 4.88 10.24
C LYS A 24 7.33 6.36 10.14
N TRP A 25 6.05 6.63 9.91
CA TRP A 25 5.57 7.98 9.56
C TRP A 25 4.48 8.52 10.51
N GLY A 26 4.01 7.73 11.46
CA GLY A 26 2.87 8.06 12.32
C GLY A 26 1.52 7.88 11.62
N LYS A 27 0.44 8.28 12.30
CA LYS A 27 -0.89 8.37 11.68
C LYS A 27 -0.86 9.44 10.58
N GLN A 28 -1.20 9.05 9.37
CA GLN A 28 -1.23 9.91 8.19
C GLN A 28 -2.67 10.35 7.93
N VAL A 29 -2.87 11.65 7.74
CA VAL A 29 -4.13 12.26 7.31
C VAL A 29 -3.77 13.32 6.30
N HIS A 30 -4.27 13.18 5.06
CA HIS A 30 -3.91 14.04 3.94
C HIS A 30 -5.15 14.44 3.14
N ASP A 31 -5.03 15.46 2.30
CA ASP A 31 -6.03 15.73 1.28
C ASP A 31 -6.00 14.64 0.19
N TYR A 32 -7.11 14.49 -0.54
CA TYR A 32 -7.21 13.45 -1.57
C TYR A 32 -6.23 13.61 -2.75
N PRO A 33 -5.87 14.83 -3.21
CA PRO A 33 -4.80 15.00 -4.20
C PRO A 33 -3.45 14.47 -3.75
N TYR A 34 -3.06 14.70 -2.49
CA TYR A 34 -1.80 14.18 -1.96
C TYR A 34 -1.86 12.66 -1.75
N TRP A 35 -2.99 12.13 -1.28
CA TRP A 35 -3.20 10.68 -1.24
C TRP A 35 -3.13 10.03 -2.62
N TYR A 36 -3.69 10.67 -3.64
CA TYR A 36 -3.61 10.20 -5.02
C TYR A 36 -2.16 10.14 -5.52
N ALA A 37 -1.34 11.13 -5.16
CA ALA A 37 0.09 11.13 -5.49
C ALA A 37 0.82 9.94 -4.84
N ILE A 38 0.63 9.71 -3.52
CA ILE A 38 1.27 8.59 -2.81
C ILE A 38 0.83 7.24 -3.41
N LEU A 39 -0.47 7.06 -3.63
CA LEU A 39 -1.00 5.84 -4.23
C LEU A 39 -0.44 5.62 -5.65
N GLY A 40 -0.32 6.69 -6.43
CA GLY A 40 0.24 6.67 -7.77
C GLY A 40 1.73 6.29 -7.80
N GLU A 41 2.50 6.72 -6.80
CA GLU A 41 3.90 6.35 -6.65
C GLU A 41 4.07 4.85 -6.40
N GLU A 42 3.37 4.29 -5.42
CA GLU A 42 3.40 2.84 -5.11
C GLU A 42 2.88 2.01 -6.29
N PHE A 43 1.84 2.48 -7.00
CA PHE A 43 1.37 1.83 -8.23
C PHE A 43 2.43 1.86 -9.35
N GLY A 44 3.21 2.93 -9.42
CA GLY A 44 4.36 3.05 -10.32
C GLY A 44 5.44 2.01 -10.01
N GLU A 45 5.75 1.77 -8.73
CA GLU A 45 6.72 0.76 -8.28
C GLU A 45 6.26 -0.66 -8.62
N VAL A 46 4.96 -0.96 -8.51
CA VAL A 46 4.37 -2.21 -9.04
C VAL A 46 4.66 -2.37 -10.54
N GLY A 47 4.44 -1.31 -11.33
CA GLY A 47 4.73 -1.31 -12.76
C GLY A 47 6.20 -1.61 -13.07
N GLN A 48 7.11 -1.01 -12.31
CA GLN A 48 8.55 -1.25 -12.44
C GLN A 48 8.94 -2.68 -12.06
N ALA A 49 8.36 -3.23 -10.98
CA ALA A 49 8.60 -4.59 -10.53
C ALA A 49 8.10 -5.63 -11.56
N ILE A 50 6.95 -5.40 -12.20
CA ILE A 50 6.44 -6.24 -13.31
C ILE A 50 7.38 -6.19 -14.51
N GLN A 51 7.93 -5.02 -14.82
CA GLN A 51 8.80 -4.82 -15.99
C GLN A 51 10.25 -5.29 -15.77
N LYS A 52 10.60 -5.78 -14.58
CA LYS A 52 11.94 -6.26 -14.24
C LYS A 52 12.36 -7.39 -15.19
N GLY A 53 13.41 -7.15 -15.98
CA GLY A 53 13.90 -8.07 -17.01
C GLY A 53 13.39 -7.82 -18.43
N SER A 54 12.53 -6.83 -18.65
CA SER A 54 12.12 -6.38 -19.98
C SER A 54 13.09 -5.35 -20.57
N ALA A 55 13.02 -5.11 -21.89
CA ALA A 55 13.79 -4.06 -22.57
C ALA A 55 13.46 -2.64 -22.09
N ALA A 56 12.33 -2.47 -21.38
CA ALA A 56 11.90 -1.20 -20.78
C ALA A 56 12.33 -1.05 -19.31
N HIS A 57 13.05 -2.03 -18.74
CA HIS A 57 13.51 -1.98 -17.36
C HIS A 57 14.49 -0.82 -17.15
N LYS A 58 14.18 0.03 -16.18
CA LYS A 58 15.10 1.02 -15.63
C LYS A 58 15.60 0.53 -14.26
N SER A 59 16.78 0.94 -13.84
CA SER A 59 17.23 0.71 -12.46
C SER A 59 16.35 1.52 -11.52
N THR A 60 15.68 0.88 -10.58
CA THR A 60 14.78 1.53 -9.61
C THR A 60 14.92 0.89 -8.23
N ASP A 61 14.43 1.59 -7.20
CA ASP A 61 14.41 1.10 -5.82
C ASP A 61 13.28 0.10 -5.56
N ALA A 62 12.45 -0.19 -6.58
CA ALA A 62 11.38 -1.17 -6.49
C ALA A 62 11.92 -2.55 -6.10
N SER A 63 11.29 -3.11 -5.07
CA SER A 63 11.53 -4.43 -4.52
C SER A 63 10.96 -5.54 -5.42
N ASP A 64 10.52 -6.66 -4.85
CA ASP A 64 9.86 -7.71 -5.61
C ASP A 64 8.36 -7.42 -5.76
N LEU A 65 7.75 -7.98 -6.81
CA LEU A 65 6.35 -7.72 -7.15
C LEU A 65 5.36 -7.98 -6.00
N TYR A 66 5.61 -9.00 -5.17
CA TYR A 66 4.72 -9.27 -4.04
C TYR A 66 4.79 -8.14 -3.02
N THR A 67 5.98 -7.68 -2.69
CA THR A 67 6.19 -6.59 -1.74
C THR A 67 5.55 -5.28 -2.23
N GLU A 68 5.71 -4.92 -3.51
CA GLU A 68 5.08 -3.71 -4.08
C GLU A 68 3.55 -3.77 -4.07
N LEU A 69 2.98 -4.94 -4.40
CA LEU A 69 1.54 -5.14 -4.32
C LEU A 69 1.00 -5.00 -2.88
N ILE A 70 1.81 -5.36 -1.88
CA ILE A 70 1.45 -5.19 -0.47
C ILE A 70 1.53 -3.72 -0.06
N GLN A 71 2.54 -2.97 -0.50
CA GLN A 71 2.67 -1.54 -0.20
C GLN A 71 1.54 -0.71 -0.80
N VAL A 72 1.23 -0.89 -2.09
CA VAL A 72 0.12 -0.16 -2.74
C VAL A 72 -1.22 -0.47 -2.06
N ALA A 73 -1.45 -1.72 -1.64
CA ALA A 73 -2.66 -2.10 -0.91
C ALA A 73 -2.70 -1.50 0.50
N ALA A 74 -1.56 -1.39 1.19
CA ALA A 74 -1.48 -0.72 2.48
C ALA A 74 -1.77 0.79 2.39
N VAL A 75 -1.32 1.47 1.32
CA VAL A 75 -1.68 2.88 1.07
C VAL A 75 -3.17 3.03 0.79
N ALA A 76 -3.75 2.18 -0.05
CA ALA A 76 -5.21 2.20 -0.28
C ALA A 76 -6.00 1.94 1.02
N THR A 77 -5.48 1.09 1.90
CA THR A 77 -6.06 0.85 3.24
C THR A 77 -6.00 2.11 4.10
N ALA A 78 -4.87 2.82 4.13
CA ALA A 78 -4.73 4.08 4.87
C ALA A 78 -5.71 5.16 4.39
N ILE A 79 -5.93 5.27 3.07
CA ILE A 79 -6.93 6.19 2.50
C ILE A 79 -8.34 5.80 2.96
N ALA A 80 -8.67 4.50 2.92
CA ALA A 80 -9.96 4.00 3.35
C ALA A 80 -10.21 4.20 4.85
N GLU A 81 -9.17 4.06 5.69
CA GLU A 81 -9.20 4.38 7.12
C GLU A 81 -9.63 5.85 7.32
N GLN A 82 -8.96 6.79 6.66
CA GLN A 82 -9.33 8.21 6.75
C GLN A 82 -10.76 8.47 6.26
N VAL A 83 -11.17 7.90 5.12
CA VAL A 83 -12.54 8.05 4.60
C VAL A 83 -13.58 7.51 5.60
N LEU A 84 -13.28 6.40 6.28
CA LEU A 84 -14.17 5.84 7.30
C LEU A 84 -14.26 6.76 8.53
N GLU A 85 -13.12 7.30 8.98
CA GLU A 85 -13.06 8.26 10.08
C GLU A 85 -13.83 9.55 9.74
N ASP A 86 -13.65 10.10 8.54
CA ASP A 86 -14.34 11.30 8.05
C ASP A 86 -15.87 11.11 8.01
N ARG A 87 -16.34 9.90 7.65
CA ARG A 87 -17.77 9.54 7.68
C ARG A 87 -18.31 9.45 9.10
N GLY A 88 -17.56 8.83 10.01
CA GLY A 88 -17.94 8.72 11.42
C GLY A 88 -17.91 10.06 12.17
N ALA A 89 -17.06 10.99 11.74
CA ALA A 89 -17.00 12.36 12.28
C ALA A 89 -18.05 13.30 11.68
N ALA A 90 -18.76 12.90 10.60
CA ALA A 90 -19.84 13.68 10.01
C ALA A 90 -21.20 13.45 10.69
N ASP A 91 -21.28 12.46 11.59
CA ASP A 91 -22.49 12.07 12.32
C ASP A 91 -22.50 12.54 13.80
N GLU A 92 -21.52 13.36 14.22
CA GLU A 92 -21.47 14.10 15.51
C GLU A 92 -21.51 15.63 15.30
#